data_AF-A0A2V1BA99-F1
#
_entry.id   AF-A0A2V1BA99-F1
#
_cell.length_a   1.000
_cell.length_b   1.000
_cell.length_c   1.000
_cell.angle_alpha   90.00
_cell.angle_beta   90.00
_cell.angle_gamma   90.00
#
_symmetry.space_group_name_H-M   'P 1'
#
loop_
_entity.id
_entity.type
_entity.pdbx_description
1 polymer ?
#
loop_
_entity_poly.entity_id
_entity_poly.type
_entity_poly.pdbx_seq_one_letter_code
_entity_poly.pdbx_strand_id
1 'polypeptide(L)'
;MPVRDSIAHVCFVFLADLLSVDHDLLNLIHLYLPQCRWFTRGWTLQELIAPEEIEFYDYNWNMIGTGVSLGAYISTITGIDEDVLRDSDKLPSTPVARRISWTSSRQTTRVEDLAYCLFGIFDVNFPLIYGEGQKAFIRLQEAIARETNDLSLFAWTSQNEEKLPIHRRRAYRGILAESPAEFRQCSLLHNISDPTVLPAQVSITNQGFVIPDRLISAFGEYLLDLDCTITYGIKKIKGGLLLD
;
A
#
# COMPACT_ATOMS: atom_id res chain seq x y z
N MET A 1 12.03 -10.63 7.29
CA MET A 1 11.09 -11.71 7.63
C MET A 1 9.79 -11.39 6.92
N PRO A 2 9.25 -12.30 6.09
CA PRO A 2 7.92 -12.17 5.55
C PRO A 2 6.91 -11.92 6.68
N VAL A 3 5.81 -11.22 6.39
CA VAL A 3 4.69 -11.04 7.33
C VAL A 3 4.22 -12.40 7.89
N ARG A 4 4.37 -13.47 7.11
CA ARG A 4 4.04 -14.86 7.50
C ARG A 4 4.98 -15.49 8.54
N ASP A 5 6.20 -14.98 8.69
CA ASP A 5 7.19 -15.52 9.64
C ASP A 5 7.14 -14.82 11.01
N SER A 6 6.23 -13.85 11.18
CA SER A 6 5.96 -13.20 12.46
C SER A 6 5.12 -14.14 13.34
N ILE A 7 5.80 -14.78 14.28
CA ILE A 7 5.36 -15.92 15.14
C ILE A 7 4.30 -15.53 16.20
N ALA A 8 3.57 -14.43 16.04
CA ALA A 8 2.56 -13.99 17.00
C ALA A 8 1.19 -14.57 16.63
N HIS A 9 0.69 -15.51 17.44
CA HIS A 9 -0.67 -16.03 17.30
C HIS A 9 -1.72 -14.96 17.61
N VAL A 10 -1.45 -14.11 18.62
CA VAL A 10 -2.32 -13.00 19.04
C VAL A 10 -1.54 -11.69 19.07
N CYS A 11 -2.11 -10.63 18.53
CA CYS A 11 -1.63 -9.25 18.63
C CYS A 11 -2.58 -8.40 19.47
N PHE A 12 -2.07 -7.83 20.56
CA PHE A 12 -2.82 -6.89 21.39
C PHE A 12 -2.55 -5.45 20.94
N VAL A 13 -3.60 -4.77 20.49
CA VAL A 13 -3.55 -3.37 20.06
C VAL A 13 -4.09 -2.47 21.16
N PHE A 14 -3.19 -1.76 21.82
CA PHE A 14 -3.54 -0.76 22.84
C PHE A 14 -3.70 0.63 22.20
N LEU A 15 -4.93 1.14 22.18
CA LEU A 15 -5.27 2.44 21.64
C LEU A 15 -5.22 3.49 22.76
N ALA A 16 -4.01 3.94 23.10
CA ALA A 16 -3.76 4.92 24.17
C ALA A 16 -4.52 6.25 24.02
N ASP A 17 -4.93 6.61 22.81
CA ASP A 17 -5.64 7.86 22.52
C ASP A 17 -7.17 7.68 22.49
N LEU A 18 -7.65 6.45 22.67
CA LEU A 18 -9.06 6.12 22.77
C LEU A 18 -9.46 6.14 24.25
N LEU A 19 -10.02 7.27 24.69
CA LEU A 19 -10.62 7.36 26.02
C LEU A 19 -11.72 6.32 26.17
N SER A 20 -11.94 5.86 27.40
CA SER A 20 -12.94 4.82 27.63
C SER A 20 -14.28 5.19 27.06
N VAL A 21 -14.70 4.34 26.14
CA VAL A 21 -15.97 4.43 25.46
C VAL A 21 -16.95 3.73 26.39
N ASP A 22 -17.85 4.48 27.02
CA ASP A 22 -18.98 3.89 27.73
C ASP A 22 -19.70 2.89 26.82
N HIS A 23 -20.29 1.82 27.37
CA HIS A 23 -20.91 0.78 26.55
C HIS A 23 -21.94 1.33 25.54
N ASP A 24 -22.62 2.42 25.87
CA ASP A 24 -23.59 3.10 24.98
C ASP A 24 -22.92 3.79 23.77
N LEU A 25 -21.64 4.14 23.88
CA LEU A 25 -20.86 4.83 22.84
C LEU A 25 -20.10 3.87 21.92
N LEU A 26 -20.09 2.55 22.17
CA LEU A 26 -19.50 1.55 21.28
C LEU A 26 -20.09 1.62 19.85
N ASN A 27 -21.35 1.98 19.72
CA ASN A 27 -22.00 2.20 18.41
C ASN A 27 -21.33 3.33 17.59
N LEU A 28 -20.62 4.24 18.25
CA LEU A 28 -19.89 5.36 17.65
C LEU A 28 -18.39 5.09 17.50
N ILE A 29 -17.92 3.87 17.79
CA ILE A 29 -16.50 3.52 17.75
C ILE A 29 -15.85 3.84 16.39
N HIS A 30 -16.62 3.71 15.31
CA HIS A 30 -16.21 4.04 13.94
C HIS A 30 -15.83 5.52 13.73
N LEU A 31 -16.31 6.43 14.58
CA LEU A 31 -15.94 7.85 14.55
C LEU A 31 -14.63 8.13 15.30
N TYR A 32 -14.29 7.30 16.29
CA TYR A 32 -13.13 7.50 17.17
C TYR A 32 -11.91 6.69 16.75
N LEU A 33 -12.08 5.47 16.23
CA LEU A 33 -10.97 4.64 15.73
C LEU A 33 -10.08 5.37 14.72
N PRO A 34 -10.60 6.09 13.69
CA PRO A 34 -9.76 6.77 12.72
C PRO A 34 -8.86 7.86 13.33
N GLN A 35 -9.20 8.35 14.53
CA GLN A 35 -8.45 9.40 15.24
C GLN A 35 -7.29 8.83 16.06
N CYS A 36 -7.26 7.52 16.30
CA CYS A 36 -6.21 6.88 17.09
C CYS A 36 -4.89 6.88 16.31
N ARG A 37 -3.80 7.32 16.95
CA ARG A 37 -2.48 7.39 16.29
C ARG A 37 -1.97 6.04 15.81
N TRP A 38 -2.45 4.93 16.38
CA TRP A 38 -2.05 3.59 15.95
C TRP A 38 -2.28 3.36 14.44
N PHE A 39 -3.39 3.85 13.88
CA PHE A 39 -3.71 3.69 12.44
C PHE A 39 -2.84 4.54 11.52
N THR A 40 -2.16 5.56 12.05
CA THR A 40 -1.29 6.44 11.26
C THR A 40 0.19 6.08 11.40
N ARG A 41 0.57 5.10 12.23
CA ARG A 41 1.97 4.66 12.35
C ARG A 41 2.35 3.70 11.22
N GLY A 42 3.56 3.81 10.69
CA GLY A 42 4.04 2.92 9.61
C GLY A 42 4.06 1.42 10.00
N TRP A 43 4.72 1.08 11.10
CA TRP A 43 4.97 -0.31 11.52
C TRP A 43 3.71 -1.11 11.91
N THR A 44 2.64 -0.43 12.33
CA THR A 44 1.39 -1.08 12.72
C THR A 44 0.68 -1.74 11.53
N LEU A 45 1.12 -1.49 10.30
CA LEU A 45 0.62 -2.21 9.13
C LEU A 45 0.94 -3.70 9.19
N GLN A 46 2.16 -4.07 9.60
CA GLN A 46 2.54 -5.47 9.72
C GLN A 46 1.84 -6.12 10.91
N GLU A 47 1.71 -5.38 12.02
CA GLU A 47 0.95 -5.82 13.20
C GLU A 47 -0.53 -6.10 12.89
N LEU A 48 -1.07 -5.49 11.83
CA LEU A 48 -2.47 -5.68 11.43
C LEU A 48 -2.70 -6.87 10.49
N ILE A 49 -1.67 -7.33 9.77
CA ILE A 49 -1.80 -8.35 8.72
C ILE A 49 -1.12 -9.67 9.13
N ALA A 50 -0.05 -9.61 9.91
CA ALA A 50 0.73 -10.78 10.30
C ALA A 50 0.03 -11.76 11.27
N PRO A 51 -0.63 -11.32 12.36
CA PRO A 51 -1.16 -12.23 13.37
C PRO A 51 -2.46 -12.91 12.93
N GLU A 52 -2.72 -14.10 13.48
CA GLU A 52 -3.99 -14.83 13.26
C GLU A 52 -5.16 -14.18 14.02
N GLU A 53 -4.90 -13.69 15.24
CA GLU A 53 -5.87 -13.02 16.07
C GLU A 53 -5.39 -11.62 16.48
N ILE A 54 -6.31 -10.66 16.45
CA ILE A 54 -6.03 -9.28 16.88
C ILE A 54 -7.12 -8.85 17.84
N GLU A 55 -6.71 -8.29 18.97
CA GLU A 55 -7.60 -7.76 19.99
C GLU A 55 -7.29 -6.29 20.24
N PHE A 56 -8.32 -5.45 20.23
CA PHE A 56 -8.19 -4.02 20.42
C PHE A 56 -8.65 -3.64 21.82
N TYR A 57 -7.89 -2.75 22.46
CA TYR A 57 -8.11 -2.28 23.81
C TYR A 57 -8.10 -0.74 23.85
N ASP A 58 -8.98 -0.16 24.67
CA ASP A 58 -8.99 1.29 24.95
C ASP A 58 -7.88 1.69 25.95
N TYR A 59 -7.80 2.97 26.30
CA TYR A 59 -6.84 3.50 27.27
C TYR A 59 -6.86 2.81 28.65
N ASN A 60 -8.01 2.30 29.09
CA ASN A 60 -8.19 1.63 30.38
C ASN A 60 -8.08 0.10 30.28
N TRP A 61 -7.57 -0.43 29.16
CA TRP A 61 -7.48 -1.88 28.90
C TRP A 61 -8.84 -2.59 28.85
N ASN A 62 -9.91 -1.89 28.49
CA ASN A 62 -11.16 -2.54 28.14
C ASN A 62 -11.10 -3.02 26.70
N MET A 63 -11.46 -4.28 26.48
CA MET A 63 -11.53 -4.85 25.12
C MET A 63 -12.69 -4.19 24.35
N ILE A 64 -12.36 -3.57 23.21
CA ILE A 64 -13.34 -2.90 22.34
C ILE A 64 -13.81 -3.78 21.19
N GLY A 65 -13.03 -4.80 20.82
CA GLY A 65 -13.35 -5.71 19.73
C GLY A 65 -12.13 -6.49 19.22
N THR A 66 -12.36 -7.34 18.24
CA THR A 66 -11.33 -8.13 17.55
C THR A 66 -11.10 -7.63 16.13
N GLY A 67 -10.05 -8.11 15.47
CA GLY A 67 -9.81 -7.89 14.04
C GLY A 67 -11.00 -8.33 13.18
N VAL A 68 -11.71 -9.39 13.59
CA VAL A 68 -12.93 -9.86 12.92
C VAL A 68 -14.10 -8.91 13.17
N SER A 69 -14.37 -8.54 14.43
CA SER A 69 -15.55 -7.72 14.76
C SER A 69 -15.42 -6.27 14.27
N LEU A 70 -14.19 -5.76 14.16
CA LEU A 70 -13.89 -4.40 13.69
C LEU A 70 -13.44 -4.36 12.23
N GLY A 71 -13.42 -5.49 11.52
CA GLY A 71 -12.81 -5.63 10.19
C GLY A 71 -13.27 -4.59 9.16
N ALA A 72 -14.58 -4.36 9.06
CA ALA A 72 -15.14 -3.36 8.14
C ALA A 72 -14.67 -1.92 8.46
N TYR A 73 -14.56 -1.57 9.75
CA TYR A 73 -14.07 -0.27 10.17
C TYR A 73 -12.56 -0.13 9.92
N ILE A 74 -11.80 -1.17 10.23
CA ILE A 74 -10.35 -1.23 9.97
C ILE A 74 -10.06 -1.11 8.47
N SER A 75 -10.78 -1.85 7.64
CA SER A 75 -10.70 -1.78 6.18
C SER A 75 -10.97 -0.37 5.68
N THR A 76 -12.02 0.28 6.19
CA THR A 76 -12.36 1.68 5.84
C THR A 76 -11.24 2.65 6.22
N ILE A 77 -10.61 2.48 7.39
CA ILE A 77 -9.56 3.37 7.90
C ILE A 77 -8.25 3.18 7.13
N THR A 78 -7.88 1.93 6.86
CA THR A 78 -6.55 1.55 6.38
C THR A 78 -6.47 1.33 4.87
N GLY A 79 -7.62 1.09 4.22
CA GLY A 79 -7.70 0.68 2.83
C GLY A 79 -7.27 -0.77 2.58
N ILE A 80 -7.06 -1.57 3.63
CA ILE A 80 -6.74 -3.00 3.52
C ILE A 80 -8.04 -3.76 3.30
N ASP A 81 -8.07 -4.63 2.29
CA ASP A 81 -9.24 -5.44 1.98
C ASP A 81 -9.64 -6.31 3.20
N GLU A 82 -10.94 -6.41 3.49
CA GLU A 82 -11.43 -7.23 4.62
C GLU A 82 -11.02 -8.70 4.51
N ASP A 83 -10.92 -9.20 3.28
CA ASP A 83 -10.47 -10.57 3.03
C ASP A 83 -8.98 -10.77 3.35
N VAL A 84 -8.15 -9.73 3.19
CA VAL A 84 -6.73 -9.76 3.61
C VAL A 84 -6.62 -9.66 5.13
N LEU A 85 -7.47 -8.85 5.78
CA LEU A 85 -7.53 -8.75 7.24
C LEU A 85 -7.99 -10.06 7.90
N ARG A 86 -8.83 -10.84 7.20
CA ARG A 86 -9.32 -12.14 7.67
C ARG A 86 -8.35 -13.28 7.34
N ASP A 87 -7.68 -13.19 6.20
CA ASP A 87 -6.82 -14.23 5.65
C ASP A 87 -5.61 -13.58 4.96
N SER A 88 -4.48 -13.56 5.67
CA SER A 88 -3.23 -13.01 5.15
C SER A 88 -2.68 -13.82 3.95
N ASP A 89 -3.21 -15.01 3.66
CA ASP A 89 -2.86 -15.75 2.45
C ASP A 89 -3.35 -15.09 1.17
N LYS A 90 -4.28 -14.14 1.26
CA LYS A 90 -4.71 -13.32 0.11
C LYS A 90 -3.69 -12.27 -0.29
N LEU A 91 -2.75 -11.91 0.60
CA LEU A 91 -1.79 -10.83 0.39
C LEU A 91 -0.98 -10.94 -0.93
N PRO A 92 -0.45 -12.11 -1.34
CA PRO A 92 0.32 -12.21 -2.59
C PRO A 92 -0.52 -11.99 -3.86
N SER A 93 -1.84 -12.21 -3.79
CA SER A 93 -2.77 -11.97 -4.90
C SER A 93 -3.19 -10.50 -5.02
N THR A 94 -2.89 -9.70 -4.00
CA THR A 94 -3.18 -8.27 -3.98
C THR A 94 -2.17 -7.50 -4.83
N PRO A 95 -2.62 -6.61 -5.74
CA PRO A 95 -1.71 -5.84 -6.58
C PRO A 95 -0.69 -5.03 -5.78
N VAL A 96 0.53 -4.93 -6.30
CA VAL A 96 1.62 -4.15 -5.68
C VAL A 96 1.16 -2.72 -5.35
N ALA A 97 0.53 -2.02 -6.30
CA ALA A 97 0.06 -0.66 -6.10
C ALA A 97 -0.88 -0.53 -4.89
N ARG A 98 -1.79 -1.49 -4.75
CA ARG A 98 -2.77 -1.51 -3.66
C ARG A 98 -2.07 -1.75 -2.33
N ARG A 99 -1.14 -2.70 -2.26
CA ARG A 99 -0.34 -2.94 -1.05
C ARG A 99 0.46 -1.72 -0.61
N ILE A 100 1.09 -1.00 -1.54
CA ILE A 100 1.80 0.26 -1.23
C ILE A 100 0.81 1.31 -0.71
N SER A 101 -0.40 1.38 -1.30
CA SER A 101 -1.42 2.37 -0.92
C SER A 101 -1.83 2.32 0.56
N TRP A 102 -1.71 1.17 1.22
CA TRP A 102 -1.97 0.99 2.66
C TRP A 102 -1.03 1.78 3.57
N THR A 103 0.08 2.29 3.02
CA THR A 103 1.02 3.18 3.72
C THR A 103 0.90 4.65 3.31
N SER A 104 0.03 4.97 2.35
CA SER A 104 -0.10 6.33 1.78
C SER A 104 -0.49 7.40 2.81
N SER A 105 -1.24 7.04 3.85
CA SER A 105 -1.68 7.91 4.95
C SER A 105 -0.86 7.74 6.24
N ARG A 106 0.10 6.81 6.25
CA ARG A 106 0.91 6.49 7.43
C ARG A 106 2.12 7.41 7.53
N GLN A 107 2.64 7.54 8.74
CA GLN A 107 3.73 8.42 9.13
C GLN A 107 4.75 7.63 9.94
N THR A 108 6.00 8.02 9.79
CA THR A 108 7.14 7.45 10.51
C THR A 108 8.05 8.57 10.99
N THR A 109 8.84 8.30 12.03
CA THR A 109 9.79 9.28 12.55
C THR A 109 10.94 9.54 11.58
N ARG A 110 11.46 8.48 10.94
CA ARG A 110 12.45 8.58 9.87
C ARG A 110 11.77 8.33 8.53
N VAL A 111 12.10 9.10 7.51
CA VAL A 111 11.39 9.02 6.22
C VAL A 111 11.64 7.66 5.54
N GLU A 112 12.82 7.07 5.73
CA GLU A 112 13.17 5.74 5.22
C GLU A 112 12.34 4.61 5.84
N ASP A 113 11.81 4.81 7.06
CA ASP A 113 10.98 3.79 7.72
C ASP A 113 9.65 3.55 6.98
N LEU A 114 9.20 4.49 6.12
CA LEU A 114 8.04 4.26 5.24
C LEU A 114 8.28 3.13 4.24
N ALA A 115 9.53 2.96 3.80
CA ALA A 115 9.92 1.84 2.97
C ALA A 115 10.13 0.58 3.81
N TYR A 116 10.73 0.70 5.00
CA TYR A 116 11.05 -0.44 5.85
C TYR A 116 9.84 -1.11 6.46
N CYS A 117 8.79 -0.35 6.77
CA CYS A 117 7.55 -0.93 7.28
C CYS A 117 6.78 -1.77 6.24
N LEU A 118 7.20 -1.76 4.97
CA LEU A 118 6.65 -2.57 3.88
C LEU A 118 7.40 -3.89 3.63
N PHE A 119 8.51 -4.16 4.32
CA PHE A 119 9.36 -5.34 4.03
C PHE A 119 8.59 -6.65 4.10
N GLY A 120 7.92 -6.89 5.22
CA GLY A 120 7.18 -8.12 5.40
C GLY A 120 5.96 -8.22 4.46
N ILE A 121 5.43 -7.09 3.98
CA ILE A 121 4.27 -7.03 3.08
C ILE A 121 4.63 -7.50 1.67
N PHE A 122 5.87 -7.24 1.24
CA PHE A 122 6.38 -7.62 -0.08
C PHE A 122 7.31 -8.82 -0.05
N ASP A 123 7.65 -9.34 1.13
CA ASP A 123 8.64 -10.40 1.33
C ASP A 123 9.98 -10.11 0.63
N VAL A 124 10.42 -8.85 0.70
CA VAL A 124 11.68 -8.40 0.12
C VAL A 124 12.71 -8.21 1.23
N ASN A 125 13.98 -8.47 0.90
CA ASN A 125 15.08 -8.26 1.81
C ASN A 125 16.15 -7.36 1.18
N PHE A 126 16.47 -6.25 1.84
CA PHE A 126 17.59 -5.40 1.47
C PHE A 126 18.17 -4.65 2.68
N PRO A 127 19.44 -4.22 2.63
CA PRO A 127 20.09 -3.54 3.76
C PRO A 127 19.34 -2.29 4.22
N LEU A 128 19.08 -2.19 5.53
CA LEU A 128 18.57 -0.98 6.18
C LEU A 128 19.71 0.05 6.27
N ILE A 129 19.59 1.14 5.53
CA ILE A 129 20.56 2.24 5.53
C ILE A 129 19.89 3.47 6.13
N TYR A 130 20.17 3.75 7.39
CA TYR A 130 19.65 4.97 8.03
C TYR A 130 20.36 6.21 7.48
N GLY A 131 19.59 7.25 7.19
CA GLY A 131 20.07 8.48 6.56
C GLY A 131 20.01 8.49 5.02
N GLU A 132 19.54 7.43 4.36
CA GLU A 132 19.36 7.43 2.90
C GLU A 132 18.12 8.21 2.43
N GLY A 133 17.20 8.52 3.36
CA GLY A 133 16.02 9.31 3.11
C GLY A 133 15.05 8.64 2.14
N GLN A 134 14.51 9.40 1.19
CA GLN A 134 13.55 8.92 0.19
C GLN A 134 14.12 7.83 -0.74
N LYS A 135 15.45 7.70 -0.83
CA LYS A 135 16.09 6.63 -1.61
C LYS A 135 15.71 5.23 -1.14
N ALA A 136 15.36 5.07 0.14
CA ALA A 136 14.88 3.79 0.68
C ALA A 136 13.63 3.30 -0.07
N PHE A 137 12.72 4.20 -0.44
CA PHE A 137 11.50 3.85 -1.16
C PHE A 137 11.76 3.50 -2.63
N ILE A 138 12.76 4.12 -3.25
CA ILE A 138 13.24 3.73 -4.58
C ILE A 138 13.82 2.32 -4.55
N ARG A 139 14.68 2.02 -3.57
CA ARG A 139 15.27 0.68 -3.38
C ARG A 139 14.20 -0.38 -3.11
N LEU A 140 13.16 -0.03 -2.36
CA LEU A 140 12.01 -0.92 -2.16
C LEU A 140 11.35 -1.28 -3.49
N GLN A 141 11.01 -0.28 -4.31
CA GLN A 141 10.36 -0.51 -5.61
C GLN A 141 11.26 -1.34 -6.54
N GLU A 142 12.57 -1.09 -6.55
CA GLU A 142 13.52 -1.93 -7.28
C GLU A 142 13.56 -3.37 -6.77
N ALA A 143 13.54 -3.57 -5.45
CA ALA A 143 13.50 -4.91 -4.87
C ALA A 143 12.20 -5.64 -5.25
N ILE A 144 11.06 -4.95 -5.19
CA ILE A 144 9.77 -5.49 -5.64
C ILE A 144 9.85 -5.89 -7.12
N ALA A 145 10.31 -5.01 -8.00
CA ALA A 145 10.42 -5.29 -9.43
C ALA A 145 11.41 -6.40 -9.81
N ARG A 146 12.33 -6.80 -8.90
CA ARG A 146 13.20 -7.97 -9.11
C ARG A 146 12.50 -9.29 -8.77
N GLU A 147 11.53 -9.26 -7.87
CA GLU A 147 10.84 -10.45 -7.35
C GLU A 147 9.43 -10.64 -7.96
N THR A 148 8.87 -9.61 -8.60
CA THR A 148 7.54 -9.67 -9.22
C THR A 148 7.47 -8.98 -10.59
N ASN A 149 6.54 -9.46 -11.40
CA ASN A 149 6.16 -8.95 -12.71
C ASN A 149 4.90 -8.07 -12.67
N ASP A 150 4.43 -7.70 -11.48
CA ASP A 150 3.22 -6.90 -11.31
C ASP A 150 3.44 -5.44 -11.74
N LEU A 151 2.96 -5.11 -12.95
CA LEU A 151 3.04 -3.77 -13.54
C LEU A 151 2.27 -2.70 -12.77
N SER A 152 1.38 -3.06 -11.83
CA SER A 152 0.72 -2.09 -10.97
C SER A 152 1.72 -1.31 -10.10
N LEU A 153 2.96 -1.79 -9.94
CA LEU A 153 4.07 -1.02 -9.38
C LEU A 153 4.22 0.39 -10.01
N PHE A 154 3.86 0.55 -11.28
CA PHE A 154 3.95 1.82 -12.01
C PHE A 154 2.63 2.61 -12.05
N ALA A 155 1.58 2.13 -11.38
CA ALA A 155 0.23 2.73 -11.40
C ALA A 155 0.04 3.91 -10.42
N TRP A 156 1.12 4.60 -10.06
CA TRP A 156 1.11 5.76 -9.17
C TRP A 156 0.79 7.04 -9.94
N THR A 157 0.30 8.06 -9.24
CA THR A 157 0.04 9.39 -9.82
C THR A 157 0.86 10.45 -9.10
N SER A 158 1.54 11.31 -9.86
CA SER A 158 2.31 12.40 -9.28
C SER A 158 1.38 13.34 -8.52
N GLN A 159 1.85 13.83 -7.37
CA GLN A 159 1.11 14.87 -6.66
C GLN A 159 1.09 16.15 -7.51
N ASN A 160 -0.05 16.87 -7.49
CA ASN A 160 -0.30 18.01 -8.36
C ASN A 160 0.88 19.02 -8.38
N GLU A 161 1.68 18.92 -9.44
CA GLU A 161 2.85 19.73 -9.75
C GLU A 161 2.52 21.23 -9.75
N GLU A 162 1.29 21.61 -10.11
CA GLU A 162 0.86 23.01 -10.15
C GLU A 162 0.82 23.67 -8.78
N LYS A 163 0.70 22.87 -7.70
CA LYS A 163 0.76 23.37 -6.32
C LYS A 163 2.19 23.68 -5.87
N LEU A 164 3.20 23.21 -6.61
CA LEU A 164 4.59 23.48 -6.29
C LEU A 164 5.02 24.87 -6.82
N PRO A 165 5.95 25.55 -6.13
CA PRO A 165 6.62 26.73 -6.66
C PRO A 165 7.22 26.45 -8.03
N ILE A 166 7.19 27.42 -8.95
CA ILE A 166 7.62 27.26 -10.35
C ILE A 166 8.99 26.57 -10.46
N HIS A 167 9.95 26.94 -9.61
CA HIS A 167 11.31 26.39 -9.60
C HIS A 167 11.41 24.92 -9.14
N ARG A 168 10.33 24.32 -8.63
CA ARG A 168 10.25 22.90 -8.23
C ARG A 168 9.33 22.08 -9.13
N ARG A 169 8.62 22.71 -10.07
CA ARG A 169 7.81 22.00 -11.05
C ARG A 169 8.71 21.24 -12.02
N ARG A 170 8.38 19.99 -12.28
CA ARG A 170 9.06 19.11 -13.22
C ARG A 170 8.06 18.72 -14.30
N ALA A 171 8.47 18.90 -15.55
CA ALA A 171 7.69 18.40 -16.68
C ALA A 171 7.72 16.86 -16.74
N TYR A 172 8.80 16.24 -16.23
CA TYR A 172 9.03 14.81 -16.32
C TYR A 172 9.48 14.23 -14.97
N ARG A 173 9.08 12.99 -14.70
CA ARG A 173 9.52 12.19 -13.55
C ARG A 173 10.14 10.88 -14.03
N GLY A 174 10.91 10.25 -13.14
CA GLY A 174 11.31 8.85 -13.36
C GLY A 174 10.11 7.92 -13.28
N ILE A 175 10.27 6.68 -13.75
CA ILE A 175 9.21 5.66 -13.77
C ILE A 175 8.79 5.19 -12.36
N LEU A 176 9.63 5.41 -11.35
CA LEU A 176 9.37 5.05 -9.95
C LEU A 176 8.83 6.24 -9.16
N ALA A 177 7.91 5.95 -8.24
CA ALA A 177 7.32 6.93 -7.33
C ALA A 177 8.35 7.43 -6.30
N GLU A 178 8.19 8.66 -5.83
CA GLU A 178 9.02 9.26 -4.78
C GLU A 178 8.46 9.00 -3.37
N SER A 179 7.17 8.64 -3.27
CA SER A 179 6.50 8.41 -1.98
C SER A 179 5.32 7.43 -2.09
N PRO A 180 5.03 6.63 -1.05
CA PRO A 180 3.79 5.85 -0.98
C PRO A 180 2.52 6.68 -1.12
N ALA A 181 2.57 7.99 -0.82
CA ALA A 181 1.43 8.89 -0.96
C ALA A 181 0.94 9.02 -2.42
N GLU A 182 1.80 8.74 -3.41
CA GLU A 182 1.45 8.74 -4.85
C GLU A 182 0.60 7.52 -5.25
N PHE A 183 0.49 6.51 -4.38
CA PHE A 183 -0.38 5.34 -4.57
C PHE A 183 -1.74 5.47 -3.88
N ARG A 184 -2.09 6.64 -3.33
CA ARG A 184 -3.32 6.82 -2.55
C ARG A 184 -4.61 6.44 -3.32
N GLN A 185 -4.59 6.53 -4.64
CA GLN A 185 -5.73 6.20 -5.51
C GLN A 185 -5.79 4.71 -5.88
N CYS A 186 -4.82 3.90 -5.47
CA CYS A 186 -4.70 2.49 -5.85
C CYS A 186 -5.44 1.54 -4.89
N SER A 187 -6.16 2.03 -3.88
CA SER A 187 -6.84 1.19 -2.88
C SER A 187 -7.87 0.23 -3.49
N LEU A 188 -8.47 0.60 -4.64
CA LEU A 188 -9.47 -0.20 -5.36
C LEU A 188 -8.92 -0.86 -6.64
N LEU A 189 -7.59 -0.91 -6.81
CA LEU A 189 -6.94 -1.44 -8.01
C LEU A 189 -6.82 -2.96 -7.99
N HIS A 190 -7.33 -3.66 -9.00
CA HIS A 190 -7.28 -5.12 -9.15
C HIS A 190 -6.46 -5.50 -10.39
N ASN A 191 -5.70 -6.60 -10.32
CA ASN A 191 -5.03 -7.16 -11.49
C ASN A 191 -6.05 -7.76 -12.45
N ILE A 192 -5.84 -7.56 -13.75
CA ILE A 192 -6.63 -8.18 -14.81
C ILE A 192 -6.18 -9.65 -14.88
N SER A 193 -7.03 -10.55 -14.42
CA SER A 193 -6.81 -11.99 -14.58
C SER A 193 -7.40 -12.43 -15.92
N ASP A 194 -6.67 -12.19 -17.01
CA ASP A 194 -7.00 -12.80 -18.30
C ASP A 194 -6.08 -14.01 -18.54
N PRO A 195 -6.59 -15.26 -18.45
CA PRO A 195 -5.77 -16.45 -18.64
C PRO A 195 -5.22 -16.59 -20.08
N THR A 196 -5.67 -15.77 -21.02
CA THR A 196 -5.16 -15.74 -22.40
C THR A 196 -4.02 -14.75 -22.61
N VAL A 197 -3.77 -13.87 -21.64
CA VAL A 197 -2.69 -12.87 -21.68
C VAL A 197 -1.52 -13.40 -20.87
N LEU A 198 -0.34 -13.48 -21.49
CA LEU A 198 0.89 -13.77 -20.76
C LEU A 198 1.21 -12.55 -19.89
N PRO A 199 1.51 -12.75 -18.60
CA PRO A 199 1.89 -11.63 -17.74
C PRO A 199 3.12 -10.93 -18.31
N ALA A 200 3.09 -9.60 -18.31
CA ALA A 200 4.22 -8.79 -18.72
C ALA A 200 5.49 -9.20 -17.96
N GLN A 201 6.64 -9.17 -18.62
CA GLN A 201 7.92 -9.44 -17.96
C GLN A 201 8.56 -8.12 -17.58
N VAL A 202 8.86 -7.91 -16.31
CA VAL A 202 9.61 -6.73 -15.86
C VAL A 202 11.02 -7.16 -15.53
N SER A 203 12.00 -6.46 -16.07
CA SER A 203 13.40 -6.65 -15.70
C SER A 203 14.10 -5.32 -15.48
N ILE A 204 15.00 -5.30 -14.49
CA ILE A 204 15.85 -4.15 -14.20
C ILE A 204 17.25 -4.43 -14.75
N THR A 205 17.73 -3.54 -15.61
CA THR A 205 19.09 -3.54 -16.17
C THR A 205 19.85 -2.32 -15.66
N ASN A 206 21.16 -2.25 -15.97
CA ASN A 206 21.95 -1.04 -15.73
C ASN A 206 21.53 0.15 -16.62
N GLN A 207 20.64 -0.06 -17.59
CA GLN A 207 20.07 0.99 -18.45
C GLN A 207 18.63 1.39 -18.03
N GLY A 208 18.08 0.75 -17.00
CA GLY A 208 16.72 1.00 -16.51
C GLY A 208 15.81 -0.21 -16.65
N PHE A 209 14.51 0.05 -16.68
CA PHE A 209 13.48 -0.98 -16.78
C PHE A 209 13.30 -1.43 -18.23
N VAL A 210 13.23 -2.74 -18.43
CA VAL A 210 12.86 -3.36 -19.70
C VAL A 210 11.54 -4.10 -19.48
N ILE A 211 10.52 -3.66 -20.19
CA ILE A 211 9.16 -4.21 -20.17
C ILE A 211 8.80 -4.54 -21.64
N PRO A 212 8.97 -5.80 -22.09
CA PRO A 212 8.68 -6.20 -23.46
C PRO A 212 7.17 -6.38 -23.61
N ASP A 213 6.48 -5.25 -23.76
CA ASP A 213 5.02 -5.20 -23.91
C ASP A 213 4.62 -4.30 -25.08
N ARG A 214 3.37 -4.42 -25.52
CA ARG A 214 2.82 -3.67 -26.63
C ARG A 214 2.29 -2.33 -26.14
N LEU A 215 2.90 -1.26 -26.64
CA LEU A 215 2.38 0.08 -26.44
C LEU A 215 1.11 0.31 -27.26
N ILE A 216 0.15 0.99 -26.65
CA ILE A 216 -1.07 1.49 -27.27
C ILE A 216 -0.79 2.94 -27.66
N SER A 217 -0.93 3.29 -28.93
CA SER A 217 -0.82 4.68 -29.38
C SER A 217 -2.21 5.33 -29.42
N ALA A 218 -2.36 6.46 -28.75
CA ALA A 218 -3.59 7.26 -28.74
C ALA A 218 -3.24 8.74 -28.66
N PHE A 219 -3.88 9.59 -29.49
CA PHE A 219 -3.73 11.05 -29.44
C PHE A 219 -2.29 11.62 -29.55
N GLY A 220 -1.36 10.88 -30.15
CA GLY A 220 0.05 11.28 -30.25
C GLY A 220 0.91 10.87 -29.06
N GLU A 221 0.30 10.18 -28.10
CA GLU A 221 0.93 9.62 -26.90
C GLU A 221 1.05 8.10 -27.01
N TYR A 222 1.98 7.53 -26.24
CA TYR A 222 2.12 6.08 -26.08
C TYR A 222 1.76 5.67 -24.66
N LEU A 223 0.90 4.66 -24.54
CA LEU A 223 0.40 4.13 -23.28
C LEU A 223 0.87 2.69 -23.13
N LEU A 224 1.48 2.37 -21.99
CA LEU A 224 1.72 0.99 -21.56
C LEU A 224 0.53 0.54 -20.71
N ASP A 225 -0.13 -0.58 -21.07
CA ASP A 225 -1.17 -1.19 -20.23
C ASP A 225 -0.49 -1.77 -18.98
N LEU A 226 -1.02 -1.49 -17.80
CA LEU A 226 -0.45 -1.95 -16.53
C LEU A 226 -1.15 -3.21 -16.00
N ASP A 227 -1.92 -3.88 -16.85
CA ASP A 227 -2.68 -5.10 -16.54
C ASP A 227 -3.52 -4.98 -15.25
N CYS A 228 -4.03 -3.78 -14.99
CA CYS A 228 -4.80 -3.51 -13.80
C CYS A 228 -6.00 -2.59 -14.07
N THR A 229 -7.00 -2.70 -13.21
CA THR A 229 -8.23 -1.90 -13.32
C THR A 229 -8.72 -1.41 -11.97
N ILE A 230 -9.35 -0.25 -11.98
CA ILE A 230 -10.16 0.24 -10.88
C ILE A 230 -11.64 0.15 -11.31
N THR A 231 -12.49 -0.36 -10.43
CA THR A 231 -13.94 -0.46 -10.69
C THR A 231 -14.71 0.53 -9.82
N TYR A 232 -15.48 1.42 -10.46
CA TYR A 232 -16.40 2.36 -9.82
C TYR A 232 -17.83 2.08 -10.29
N GLY A 233 -18.56 1.26 -9.53
CA GLY A 233 -19.88 0.78 -9.95
C GLY A 233 -19.80 -0.01 -11.25
N ILE A 234 -20.39 0.51 -12.33
CA ILE A 234 -20.38 -0.12 -13.67
C ILE A 234 -19.15 0.31 -14.50
N LYS A 235 -18.46 1.39 -14.12
CA LYS A 235 -17.30 1.89 -14.86
C LYS A 235 -16.04 1.13 -14.45
N LYS A 236 -15.29 0.64 -15.44
CA LYS A 236 -13.93 0.13 -15.26
C LYS A 236 -12.93 1.08 -15.91
N ILE A 237 -11.94 1.49 -15.15
CA ILE A 237 -10.82 2.31 -15.62
C ILE A 237 -9.60 1.39 -15.67
N LYS A 238 -8.96 1.28 -16.84
CA LYS A 238 -7.69 0.58 -16.98
C LYS A 238 -6.54 1.46 -16.51
N GLY A 239 -5.60 0.88 -15.78
CA GLY A 239 -4.34 1.53 -15.46
C GLY A 239 -3.47 1.60 -16.71
N GLY A 240 -2.85 2.75 -16.94
CA GLY A 240 -1.90 2.93 -18.03
C GLY A 240 -0.79 3.87 -17.61
N LEU A 241 0.41 3.60 -18.09
CA LEU A 241 1.55 4.50 -17.93
C LEU A 241 1.74 5.31 -19.23
N LEU A 242 1.66 6.62 -19.12
CA LEU A 242 1.91 7.56 -20.20
C LEU A 242 3.41 7.71 -20.44
N LEU A 243 3.83 7.57 -21.70
CA LEU A 243 5.21 7.70 -22.15
C LEU A 243 5.30 8.92 -23.09
N ASP A 244 5.96 9.97 -22.61
CA ASP A 244 6.24 11.22 -23.34
C ASP A 244 7.67 11.25 -23.93
#